data_AF-A0AA42N3W8-F1
#
_entry.id   AF-A0AA42N3W8-F1
#
_cell.length_a   1.000
_cell.length_b   1.000
_cell.length_c   1.000
_cell.angle_alpha   90.00
_cell.angle_beta   90.00
_cell.angle_gamma   90.00
#
_symmetry.space_group_name_H-M   'P 1'
#
loop_
_entity.id
_entity.type
_entity.pdbx_description
1 polymer ?
#
loop_
_entity_poly.entity_id
_entity_poly.type
_entity_poly.pdbx_seq_one_letter_code
_entity_poly.pdbx_strand_id
1 'polypeptide(L)'
;MAHLLIICLMLTSLLSGLEAFNFTAIPRLLTRDGLFILHRGAGLAVALLAAGWLWLRRDFFLRSWVGRWHALMLGIAFLIPFAPWLARLLEGRFEEAIALIPVYNLVSRPENALSYLLFSWHRKLLLGFAVLVSIHASAALFHALVLKDRPFARIFSWRKPR
;
A
#
# COMPACT_ATOMS: atom_id res chain seq x y z
N MET A 1 4.07 13.26 10.39
CA MET A 1 5.25 12.45 10.00
C MET A 1 4.89 11.03 9.57
N ALA A 2 4.27 10.18 10.40
CA ALA A 2 3.88 8.81 10.00
C ALA A 2 2.99 8.77 8.73
N HIS A 3 2.07 9.72 8.59
CA HIS A 3 1.21 9.83 7.40
C HIS A 3 2.00 10.08 6.09
N LEU A 4 2.97 11.00 6.12
CA LEU A 4 3.81 11.31 4.95
C LEU A 4 4.72 10.14 4.59
N LEU A 5 5.26 9.44 5.59
CA LEU A 5 6.04 8.22 5.38
C LEU A 5 5.21 7.15 4.66
N ILE A 6 3.97 6.91 5.11
CA ILE A 6 3.05 5.97 4.47
C ILE A 6 2.79 6.39 3.02
N ILE A 7 2.50 7.68 2.75
CA ILE A 7 2.33 8.18 1.38
C ILE A 7 3.57 7.89 0.53
N CYS A 8 4.76 8.22 1.01
CA CYS A 8 6.00 7.98 0.26
C CYS A 8 6.20 6.50 -0.04
N LEU A 9 6.00 5.62 0.94
CA LEU A 9 6.14 4.17 0.75
C LEU A 9 5.09 3.63 -0.23
N MET A 10 3.85 4.13 -0.18
CA MET A 10 2.80 3.73 -1.12
C MET A 10 3.13 4.16 -2.54
N LEU A 11 3.63 5.39 -2.73
CA LEU A 11 4.08 5.88 -4.04
C LEU A 11 5.26 5.07 -4.56
N THR A 12 6.26 4.81 -3.70
CA THR A 12 7.40 3.94 -4.05
C THR A 12 6.90 2.57 -4.48
N SER A 13 6.00 1.95 -3.71
CA SER A 13 5.45 0.63 -4.04
C SER A 13 4.69 0.66 -5.37
N LEU A 14 3.81 1.64 -5.58
CA LEU A 14 3.03 1.77 -6.81
C LEU A 14 3.92 1.95 -8.04
N LEU A 15 4.83 2.93 -8.01
CA LEU A 15 5.68 3.27 -9.16
C LEU A 15 6.65 2.14 -9.51
N SER A 16 7.32 1.56 -8.51
CA SER A 16 8.21 0.43 -8.74
C SER A 16 7.47 -0.82 -9.21
N GLY A 17 6.24 -1.07 -8.75
CA GLY A 17 5.40 -2.17 -9.24
C GLY A 17 4.99 -1.97 -10.70
N LEU A 18 4.54 -0.77 -11.06
CA LEU A 18 4.18 -0.44 -12.44
C LEU A 18 5.36 -0.62 -13.39
N GLU A 19 6.56 -0.22 -12.99
CA GLU A 19 7.76 -0.36 -13.84
C GLU A 19 8.30 -1.80 -13.85
N ALA A 20 8.32 -2.51 -12.71
CA ALA A 20 8.79 -3.90 -12.61
C ALA A 20 7.97 -4.85 -13.48
N PHE A 21 6.66 -4.63 -13.55
CA PHE A 21 5.71 -5.46 -14.31
C PHE A 21 5.36 -4.87 -15.69
N ASN A 22 6.05 -3.81 -16.12
CA ASN A 22 5.95 -3.32 -17.49
C ASN A 22 6.92 -4.09 -18.41
N PHE A 23 6.40 -5.10 -19.10
CA PHE A 23 7.19 -5.91 -20.03
C PHE A 23 7.30 -5.31 -21.44
N THR A 24 6.60 -4.21 -21.74
CA THR A 24 6.69 -3.54 -23.06
C THR A 24 7.88 -2.58 -23.15
N ALA A 25 8.52 -2.27 -22.02
CA ALA A 25 9.66 -1.38 -21.96
C ALA A 25 10.79 -1.97 -21.09
N ILE A 26 12.02 -1.50 -21.34
CA ILE A 26 13.16 -1.74 -20.47
C ILE A 26 13.11 -0.70 -19.33
N PRO A 27 13.24 -1.12 -18.05
CA PRO A 27 13.31 -0.18 -16.93
C PRO A 27 14.43 0.86 -17.09
N ARG A 28 14.20 2.07 -16.61
CA ARG A 28 15.12 3.21 -16.86
C ARG A 28 16.18 3.37 -15.77
N LEU A 29 15.84 3.05 -14.53
CA LEU A 29 16.66 3.39 -13.36
C LEU A 29 17.28 2.18 -12.67
N LEU A 30 16.51 1.11 -12.52
CA LEU A 30 16.88 -0.09 -11.78
C LEU A 30 16.55 -1.34 -12.59
N THR A 31 17.21 -2.44 -12.30
CA THR A 31 16.81 -3.75 -12.85
C THR A 31 15.38 -4.09 -12.41
N ARG A 32 14.67 -4.92 -13.20
CA ARG A 32 13.32 -5.36 -12.81
C ARG A 32 13.32 -6.01 -11.42
N ASP A 33 14.35 -6.78 -11.10
CA ASP A 33 14.52 -7.39 -9.77
C ASP A 33 14.67 -6.31 -8.68
N GLY A 34 15.48 -5.28 -8.91
CA GLY A 34 15.61 -4.15 -8.00
C GLY A 34 14.29 -3.41 -7.77
N LEU A 35 13.53 -3.18 -8.84
CA LEU A 35 12.19 -2.58 -8.74
C LEU A 35 11.21 -3.48 -7.99
N PHE A 36 11.26 -4.79 -8.20
CA PHE A 36 10.42 -5.73 -7.47
C PHE A 36 10.75 -5.77 -5.97
N ILE A 37 12.04 -5.73 -5.61
CA ILE A 37 12.49 -5.64 -4.21
C ILE A 37 11.92 -4.37 -3.57
N LEU A 38 12.02 -3.22 -4.25
CA LEU A 38 11.47 -1.96 -3.76
C LEU A 38 9.94 -2.02 -3.63
N HIS A 39 9.25 -2.54 -4.64
CA HIS A 39 7.79 -2.68 -4.67
C HIS A 39 7.30 -3.46 -3.46
N ARG A 40 7.92 -4.64 -3.25
CA ARG A 40 7.59 -5.57 -2.19
C ARG A 40 7.98 -5.03 -0.82
N GLY A 41 9.20 -4.53 -0.66
CA GLY A 41 9.69 -3.97 0.60
C GLY A 41 8.85 -2.78 1.07
N ALA A 42 8.55 -1.85 0.17
CA ALA A 42 7.69 -0.71 0.46
C ALA A 42 6.25 -1.13 0.79
N GLY A 43 5.69 -2.10 0.03
CA GLY A 43 4.36 -2.64 0.30
C GLY A 43 4.26 -3.30 1.68
N LEU A 44 5.23 -4.13 2.05
CA LEU A 44 5.28 -4.77 3.38
C LEU A 44 5.46 -3.75 4.50
N ALA A 45 6.31 -2.72 4.30
CA ALA A 45 6.46 -1.64 5.26
C ALA A 45 5.14 -0.89 5.49
N VAL A 46 4.37 -0.62 4.42
CA VAL A 46 3.02 -0.03 4.53
C VAL A 46 2.08 -0.92 5.33
N ALA A 47 2.06 -2.23 5.08
CA ALA A 47 1.20 -3.15 5.83
C ALA A 47 1.54 -3.18 7.34
N LEU A 48 2.83 -3.25 7.69
CA LEU A 48 3.26 -3.24 9.09
C LEU A 48 2.90 -1.91 9.78
N LEU A 49 3.13 -0.79 9.10
CA LEU A 49 2.75 0.53 9.60
C LEU A 49 1.23 0.64 9.75
N ALA A 50 0.45 0.16 8.79
CA ALA A 50 -1.00 0.18 8.84
C ALA A 50 -1.55 -0.67 10.00
N ALA A 51 -1.03 -1.88 10.19
CA ALA A 51 -1.38 -2.75 11.32
C ALA A 51 -1.03 -2.10 12.66
N GLY A 52 0.20 -1.58 12.79
CA GLY A 52 0.63 -0.86 13.99
C GLY A 52 -0.25 0.35 14.27
N TRP A 53 -0.67 1.08 13.24
CA TRP A 53 -1.50 2.27 13.43
C TRP A 53 -2.94 1.91 13.81
N LEU A 54 -3.53 0.91 13.15
CA LEU A 54 -4.82 0.31 13.52
C LEU A 54 -4.83 -0.13 14.97
N TRP A 55 -3.78 -0.81 15.42
CA TRP A 55 -3.65 -1.27 16.80
C TRP A 55 -3.54 -0.12 17.80
N LEU A 56 -2.56 0.78 17.59
CA LEU A 56 -2.24 1.87 18.54
C LEU A 56 -3.31 2.96 18.60
N ARG A 57 -4.15 3.09 17.58
CA ARG A 57 -5.19 4.15 17.47
C ARG A 57 -6.60 3.59 17.37
N ARG A 58 -6.83 2.32 17.73
CA ARG A 58 -8.13 1.65 17.63
C ARG A 58 -9.29 2.47 18.21
N ASP A 59 -9.10 3.04 19.41
CA ASP A 59 -10.15 3.79 20.10
C ASP A 59 -10.45 5.12 19.40
N PHE A 60 -9.46 5.72 18.74
CA PHE A 60 -9.65 6.95 17.96
C PHE A 60 -10.47 6.68 16.70
N PHE A 61 -10.20 5.57 16.00
CA PHE A 61 -10.89 5.24 14.76
C PHE A 61 -12.37 4.95 14.97
N LEU A 62 -12.75 4.35 16.11
CA LEU A 62 -14.14 4.01 16.41
C LEU A 62 -15.00 5.23 16.81
N ARG A 63 -14.38 6.35 17.19
CA ARG A 63 -15.08 7.53 17.73
C ARG A 63 -15.71 8.45 16.69
N SER A 64 -15.36 8.33 15.41
CA SER A 64 -15.86 9.25 14.38
C SER A 64 -15.98 8.60 13.00
N TRP A 65 -16.82 9.17 12.14
CA TRP A 65 -16.91 8.77 10.72
C TRP A 65 -15.58 8.91 9.99
N VAL A 66 -14.87 10.02 10.21
CA VAL A 66 -13.53 10.24 9.66
C VAL A 66 -12.56 9.18 10.17
N GLY A 67 -12.61 8.83 11.47
CA GLY A 67 -11.81 7.76 12.05
C GLY A 67 -12.07 6.40 11.41
N ARG A 68 -13.34 6.03 11.23
CA ARG A 68 -13.74 4.78 10.56
C ARG A 68 -13.28 4.72 9.10
N TRP A 69 -13.34 5.86 8.40
CA TRP A 69 -12.82 5.97 7.04
C TRP A 69 -11.31 5.69 6.97
N HIS A 70 -10.53 6.25 7.90
CA HIS A 70 -9.10 5.95 7.99
C HIS A 70 -8.84 4.48 8.32
N ALA A 71 -9.60 3.89 9.24
CA ALA A 71 -9.47 2.47 9.54
C ALA A 71 -9.77 1.57 8.34
N LEU A 72 -10.80 1.89 7.55
CA LEU A 72 -11.11 1.19 6.30
C LEU A 72 -9.94 1.26 5.33
N MET A 73 -9.42 2.46 5.08
CA MET A 73 -8.27 2.65 4.18
C MET A 73 -7.03 1.89 4.67
N LEU A 74 -6.71 1.96 5.96
CA LEU A 74 -5.58 1.22 6.54
C LEU A 74 -5.78 -0.30 6.46
N GLY A 75 -7.01 -0.78 6.66
CA GLY A 75 -7.36 -2.19 6.50
C GLY A 75 -7.14 -2.68 5.07
N ILE A 76 -7.58 -1.92 4.07
CA ILE A 76 -7.36 -2.27 2.66
C ILE A 76 -5.87 -2.18 2.32
N ALA A 77 -5.15 -1.15 2.79
CA ALA A 77 -3.71 -1.00 2.59
C ALA A 77 -2.92 -2.18 3.18
N PHE A 78 -3.37 -2.75 4.29
CA PHE A 78 -2.81 -3.97 4.88
C PHE A 78 -3.08 -5.21 4.01
N LEU A 79 -4.28 -5.35 3.44
CA LEU A 79 -4.66 -6.51 2.63
C LEU A 79 -3.97 -6.56 1.26
N ILE A 80 -3.68 -5.40 0.64
CA ILE A 80 -3.07 -5.31 -0.69
C ILE A 80 -1.79 -6.15 -0.82
N PRO A 81 -0.74 -5.99 0.01
CA PRO A 81 0.49 -6.77 -0.09
C PRO A 81 0.33 -8.20 0.45
N PHE A 82 -0.70 -8.46 1.27
CA PHE A 82 -0.95 -9.80 1.83
C PHE A 82 -1.41 -10.79 0.75
N ALA A 83 -2.25 -10.36 -0.20
CA ALA A 83 -2.74 -11.22 -1.28
C ALA A 83 -1.62 -11.87 -2.13
N PRO A 84 -0.66 -11.12 -2.72
CA PRO A 84 0.43 -11.73 -3.47
C PRO A 84 1.41 -12.50 -2.57
N TRP A 85 1.57 -12.10 -1.31
CA TRP A 85 2.41 -12.83 -0.35
C TRP A 85 1.85 -14.23 -0.06
N LEU A 86 0.53 -14.34 0.17
CA LEU A 86 -0.16 -15.61 0.36
C LEU A 86 -0.12 -16.46 -0.91
N ALA A 87 -0.25 -15.85 -2.10
CA ALA A 87 -0.18 -16.58 -3.37
C ALA A 87 1.18 -17.29 -3.55
N ARG A 88 2.29 -16.61 -3.23
CA ARG A 88 3.63 -17.22 -3.28
C ARG A 88 3.81 -18.34 -2.27
N LEU A 89 3.29 -18.16 -1.04
CA LEU A 89 3.30 -19.21 -0.02
C LEU A 89 2.57 -20.48 -0.46
N LEU A 90 1.39 -20.32 -1.09
CA LEU A 90 0.60 -21.45 -1.60
C LEU A 90 1.26 -22.21 -2.75
N GLU A 91 2.22 -21.59 -3.43
CA GLU A 91 3.03 -22.20 -4.50
C GLU A 91 4.32 -22.85 -3.95
N GLY A 92 4.45 -23.01 -2.64
CA GLY A 92 5.64 -23.61 -2.02
C GLY A 92 6.87 -22.71 -2.05
N ARG A 93 6.74 -21.45 -2.46
CA ARG A 93 7.85 -20.47 -2.55
C ARG A 93 8.11 -19.82 -1.20
N PHE A 94 8.37 -20.64 -0.19
CA PHE A 94 8.60 -20.17 1.19
C PHE A 94 9.80 -19.24 1.30
N GLU A 95 10.83 -19.39 0.46
CA GLU A 95 11.95 -18.44 0.47
C GLU A 95 11.48 -17.05 0.06
N GLU A 96 10.55 -16.93 -0.89
CA GLU A 96 9.93 -15.65 -1.25
C GLU A 96 8.94 -15.14 -0.21
N ALA A 97 8.60 -15.91 0.81
CA ALA A 97 7.83 -15.37 1.92
C ALA A 97 8.71 -14.62 2.92
N ILE A 98 9.97 -15.05 3.06
CA ILE A 98 10.88 -14.61 4.12
C ILE A 98 12.02 -13.73 3.59
N ALA A 99 12.53 -14.02 2.39
CA ALA A 99 13.55 -13.22 1.72
C ALA A 99 12.91 -12.13 0.87
N LEU A 100 13.36 -10.88 1.00
CA LEU A 100 12.93 -9.76 0.15
C LEU A 100 13.46 -9.86 -1.28
N ILE A 101 14.55 -10.61 -1.48
CA ILE A 101 15.19 -10.82 -2.78
C ILE A 101 14.34 -11.80 -3.60
N PRO A 102 14.06 -11.52 -4.89
CA PRO A 102 13.39 -12.47 -5.77
C PRO A 102 14.29 -13.68 -5.98
N VAL A 103 13.89 -14.82 -5.42
CA VAL A 103 14.58 -16.11 -5.62
C VAL A 103 14.07 -16.78 -6.89
N TYR A 104 12.81 -16.53 -7.27
CA TYR A 104 12.19 -17.06 -8.48
C TYR A 104 11.92 -15.94 -9.49
N ASN A 105 11.67 -16.34 -10.73
CA ASN A 105 11.37 -15.41 -11.81
C ASN A 105 10.17 -14.49 -11.46
N LEU A 106 10.33 -13.19 -11.72
CA LEU A 106 9.29 -12.16 -11.60
C LEU A 106 8.02 -12.47 -12.41
N VAL A 107 8.15 -13.26 -13.48
CA VAL A 107 7.06 -13.71 -14.36
C VAL A 107 6.45 -15.03 -13.87
N SER A 108 6.40 -15.28 -12.56
CA SER A 108 5.79 -16.49 -12.03
C SER A 108 4.35 -16.61 -12.52
N ARG A 109 4.09 -17.61 -13.36
CA ARG A 109 2.73 -17.96 -13.73
C ARG A 109 2.11 -18.68 -12.54
N PRO A 110 0.93 -18.25 -12.06
CA PRO A 110 0.33 -18.89 -10.92
C PRO A 110 0.09 -20.37 -11.22
N GLU A 111 0.52 -21.24 -10.31
CA GLU A 111 0.50 -22.69 -10.52
C GLU A 111 -0.87 -23.31 -10.18
N ASN A 112 -1.71 -22.57 -9.47
CA ASN A 112 -3.04 -22.98 -9.09
C ASN A 112 -4.07 -21.83 -9.19
N ALA A 113 -5.35 -22.19 -9.23
CA ALA A 113 -6.46 -21.25 -9.39
C ALA A 113 -6.56 -20.22 -8.24
N LEU A 114 -6.19 -20.62 -7.01
CA LEU A 114 -6.24 -19.74 -5.84
C LEU A 114 -5.16 -18.65 -5.92
N SER A 115 -3.93 -18.99 -6.31
CA SER A 115 -2.86 -18.01 -6.54
C SER A 115 -3.24 -17.01 -7.64
N TYR A 116 -3.84 -17.49 -8.73
CA TYR A 116 -4.36 -16.61 -9.78
C TYR A 116 -5.43 -15.64 -9.24
N LEU A 117 -6.37 -16.14 -8.44
CA LEU A 117 -7.40 -15.32 -7.81
C LEU A 117 -6.79 -14.25 -6.89
N LEU A 118 -5.78 -14.61 -6.10
CA LEU A 118 -5.09 -13.70 -5.19
C LEU A 118 -4.36 -12.57 -5.94
N PHE A 119 -3.67 -12.87 -7.05
CA PHE A 119 -3.06 -11.82 -7.90
C PHE A 119 -4.13 -10.92 -8.56
N SER A 120 -5.26 -11.50 -8.99
CA SER A 120 -6.39 -10.72 -9.50
C SER A 120 -6.99 -9.80 -8.43
N TRP A 121 -7.14 -10.30 -7.21
CA TRP A 121 -7.61 -9.54 -6.05
C TRP A 121 -6.65 -8.43 -5.67
N HIS A 122 -5.34 -8.66 -5.68
CA HIS A 122 -4.33 -7.62 -5.45
C HIS A 122 -4.58 -6.41 -6.36
N ARG A 123 -4.79 -6.64 -7.68
CA ARG A 123 -5.09 -5.58 -8.63
C ARG A 123 -6.42 -4.88 -8.34
N LYS A 124 -7.49 -5.64 -8.05
CA LYS A 124 -8.81 -5.08 -7.74
C LYS A 124 -8.80 -4.24 -6.45
N LEU A 125 -8.13 -4.72 -5.41
CA LEU A 125 -7.93 -4.01 -4.15
C LEU A 125 -7.16 -2.71 -4.38
N LEU A 126 -6.08 -2.75 -5.16
CA LEU A 126 -5.32 -1.55 -5.52
C LEU A 126 -6.19 -0.51 -6.24
N LEU A 127 -7.01 -0.93 -7.22
CA LEU A 127 -7.91 -0.01 -7.93
C LEU A 127 -8.96 0.61 -7.01
N GLY A 128 -9.65 -0.21 -6.21
CA GLY A 128 -10.62 0.29 -5.23
C GLY A 128 -9.97 1.22 -4.21
N PHE A 129 -8.77 0.88 -3.76
CA PHE A 129 -8.02 1.69 -2.82
C PHE A 129 -7.54 3.03 -3.42
N ALA A 130 -7.14 3.06 -4.69
CA ALA A 130 -6.80 4.29 -5.41
C ALA A 130 -8.00 5.26 -5.49
N VAL A 131 -9.21 4.73 -5.68
CA VAL A 131 -10.44 5.53 -5.62
C VAL A 131 -10.64 6.12 -4.23
N LEU A 132 -10.50 5.32 -3.17
CA LEU A 132 -10.64 5.80 -1.78
C LEU A 132 -9.61 6.87 -1.43
N VAL A 133 -8.35 6.68 -1.84
CA VAL A 133 -7.29 7.68 -1.68
C VAL A 133 -7.61 8.97 -2.44
N SER A 134 -8.15 8.87 -3.65
CA SER A 134 -8.53 10.03 -4.47
C SER A 134 -9.66 10.84 -3.81
N ILE A 135 -10.68 10.17 -3.26
CA ILE A 135 -11.75 10.80 -2.48
C ILE A 135 -11.16 11.48 -1.24
N HIS A 136 -10.31 10.78 -0.50
CA HIS A 136 -9.67 11.30 0.71
C HIS A 136 -8.81 12.55 0.43
N ALA A 137 -7.97 12.49 -0.61
CA ALA A 137 -7.12 13.60 -1.03
C ALA A 137 -7.96 14.79 -1.52
N SER A 138 -9.02 14.55 -2.29
CA SER A 138 -9.94 15.59 -2.76
C SER A 138 -10.66 16.27 -1.60
N ALA A 139 -11.12 15.50 -0.60
CA ALA A 139 -11.71 16.06 0.61
C ALA A 139 -10.69 16.92 1.38
N ALA A 140 -9.46 16.45 1.55
CA ALA A 140 -8.41 17.21 2.22
C ALA A 140 -8.06 18.53 1.49
N LEU A 141 -8.05 18.51 0.15
CA LEU A 141 -7.86 19.70 -0.68
C LEU A 141 -9.05 20.65 -0.59
N PHE A 142 -10.29 20.14 -0.58
CA PHE A 142 -11.48 20.96 -0.40
C PHE A 142 -11.47 21.71 0.94
N HIS A 143 -11.12 21.00 2.01
CA HIS A 143 -10.89 21.59 3.33
C HIS A 143 -9.83 22.71 3.28
N ALA A 144 -8.69 22.47 2.64
CA ALA A 144 -7.60 23.45 2.54
C ALA A 144 -7.95 24.68 1.68
N LEU A 145 -8.57 24.48 0.51
CA LEU A 145 -8.71 25.50 -0.53
C LEU A 145 -10.05 26.24 -0.43
N VAL A 146 -11.14 25.52 -0.13
CA VAL A 146 -12.49 26.06 -0.11
C VAL A 146 -12.88 26.46 1.31
N LEU A 147 -12.82 25.52 2.25
CA LEU A 147 -13.20 25.79 3.64
C LEU A 147 -12.12 26.57 4.41
N LYS A 148 -10.88 26.57 3.92
CA LYS A 148 -9.71 27.22 4.52
C LYS A 148 -9.50 26.84 5.99
N ASP A 149 -9.83 25.60 6.35
CA ASP A 149 -9.66 25.08 7.69
C ASP A 149 -8.33 24.31 7.84
N ARG A 150 -7.97 24.00 9.08
CA ARG A 150 -6.64 23.47 9.43
C ARG A 150 -6.41 21.94 9.29
N PRO A 151 -7.36 21.06 8.89
CA PRO A 151 -7.09 19.61 8.79
C PRO A 151 -5.88 19.27 7.92
N PHE A 152 -5.74 19.92 6.77
CA PHE A 152 -4.62 19.69 5.84
C PHE A 152 -3.27 20.13 6.43
N ALA A 153 -3.22 21.32 7.05
CA ALA A 153 -2.01 21.84 7.69
C ALA A 153 -1.52 20.95 8.86
N ARG A 154 -2.42 20.21 9.52
CA ARG A 154 -2.09 19.27 10.61
C ARG A 154 -1.34 18.03 10.14
N ILE A 155 -1.35 17.71 8.84
CA ILE A 155 -0.56 16.59 8.29
C ILE A 155 0.94 16.89 8.38
N PHE A 156 1.31 18.17 8.24
CA PHE A 156 2.68 18.67 8.24
C PHE A 156 3.15 19.16 9.61
N SER A 157 2.23 19.39 10.56
CA SER A 157 2.59 19.91 11.88
C SER A 157 3.03 18.80 12.84
N TRP A 158 4.10 19.06 13.59
CA TRP A 158 4.60 18.18 14.66
C TRP A 158 3.84 18.31 15.98
N ARG A 159 3.04 19.38 16.15
CA ARG A 159 2.40 19.68 17.44
C ARG A 159 1.09 18.92 17.59
N LYS A 160 0.93 18.24 18.74
CA LYS A 160 -0.36 17.73 19.20
C LYS A 160 -1.40 18.87 19.15
N PRO A 161 -2.63 18.63 18.68
CA PRO A 161 -3.71 19.58 18.88
C PRO A 161 -3.89 19.79 20.40
N ARG A 162 -3.95 21.04 20.83
CA ARG A 162 -4.55 21.40 22.11
C ARG A 162 -6.05 21.32 21.97
#